data_AF-A0A843GVR2-F1
#
_entry.id   AF-A0A843GVR2-F1
#
_cell.length_a   1.000
_cell.length_b   1.000
_cell.length_c   1.000
_cell.angle_alpha   90.00
_cell.angle_beta   90.00
_cell.angle_gamma   90.00
#
_symmetry.space_group_name_H-M   'P 1'
#
loop_
_entity.id
_entity.type
_entity.pdbx_description
1 polymer ?
#
loop_
_entity_poly.entity_id
_entity_poly.type
_entity_poly.pdbx_seq_one_letter_code
_entity_poly.pdbx_strand_id
1 'polypeptide(L)'
;MKKIIIRNVDLISSWETDFGDYQARVKIGENNENIGEVVVSYDRYKVLDVIGKKEESKVNNNEIEMAISVIVANEDFENIKRLPKISKCSILMERVYDNVCESESSMCFIENDDEFCNTENIKKLKEEVKELGLSDCIRFDEDGYLVVGYGDVELSFIDDRGLQNETIKN
;
A
#
# COMPACT_ATOMS: atom_id res chain seq x y z
N MET A 1 -24.53 -19.62 16.72
CA MET A 1 -23.15 -19.55 17.28
C MET A 1 -22.56 -18.23 16.81
N LYS A 2 -22.12 -17.34 17.72
CA LYS A 2 -21.42 -16.11 17.29
C LYS A 2 -19.98 -16.49 16.94
N LYS A 3 -19.55 -16.22 15.71
CA LYS A 3 -18.16 -16.43 15.29
C LYS A 3 -17.36 -15.21 15.73
N ILE A 4 -16.30 -15.43 16.50
CA ILE A 4 -15.32 -14.39 16.83
C ILE A 4 -14.33 -14.36 15.67
N ILE A 5 -14.05 -13.17 15.14
CA ILE A 5 -13.01 -12.94 14.13
C ILE A 5 -11.91 -12.18 14.84
N ILE A 6 -10.68 -12.69 14.75
CA ILE A 6 -9.50 -12.01 15.28
C ILE A 6 -8.81 -11.32 14.10
N ARG A 7 -8.46 -10.05 14.25
CA ARG A 7 -7.68 -9.31 13.25
C ARG A 7 -6.36 -8.93 13.89
N ASN A 8 -5.27 -9.23 13.18
CA ASN A 8 -3.91 -8.88 13.60
C ASN A 8 -3.43 -7.76 12.69
N VAL A 9 -2.90 -6.70 13.30
CA VAL A 9 -2.30 -5.57 12.60
C VAL A 9 -0.97 -5.31 13.29
N ASP A 10 0.12 -5.64 12.60
CA ASP A 10 1.47 -5.37 13.08
C ASP A 10 2.02 -4.18 12.30
N LEU A 11 2.29 -3.09 13.00
CA LEU A 11 2.90 -1.92 12.39
C LEU A 11 4.39 -2.17 12.12
N ILE A 12 4.84 -1.85 10.91
CA ILE A 12 6.24 -1.94 10.50
C ILE A 12 6.91 -0.57 10.57
N SER A 13 6.28 0.46 10.01
CA SER A 13 6.76 1.84 10.01
C SER A 13 5.61 2.83 9.78
N SER A 14 5.81 4.08 10.17
CA SER A 14 4.87 5.19 9.92
C SER A 14 5.62 6.49 9.64
N TRP A 15 5.04 7.35 8.81
CA TRP A 15 5.57 8.66 8.45
C TRP A 15 4.43 9.66 8.16
N GLU A 16 4.76 10.95 8.23
CA GLU A 16 3.86 12.04 7.81
C GLU A 16 4.21 12.43 6.38
N THR A 17 3.21 12.59 5.52
CA THR A 17 3.40 13.05 4.15
C THR A 17 3.50 14.58 4.10
N ASP A 18 4.04 15.12 3.01
CA ASP A 18 4.07 16.58 2.79
C ASP A 18 2.67 17.20 2.71
N PHE A 19 1.64 16.39 2.50
CA PHE A 19 0.23 16.80 2.50
C PHE A 19 -0.41 16.77 3.89
N GLY A 20 0.32 16.33 4.92
CA GLY A 20 -0.13 16.26 6.32
C GLY A 20 -0.91 14.99 6.68
N ASP A 21 -0.96 14.02 5.76
CA ASP A 21 -1.54 12.70 6.03
C ASP A 21 -0.53 11.85 6.80
N TYR A 22 -1.04 10.91 7.59
CA TYR A 22 -0.24 9.88 8.24
C TYR A 22 -0.32 8.59 7.45
N GLN A 23 0.82 8.17 6.92
CA GLN A 23 0.97 6.90 6.23
C GLN A 23 1.68 5.88 7.12
N ALA A 24 1.38 4.61 6.87
CA ALA A 24 2.05 3.51 7.54
C ALA A 24 2.11 2.26 6.69
N ARG A 25 3.22 1.54 6.82
CA ARG A 25 3.33 0.16 6.38
C ARG A 25 2.88 -0.76 7.52
N VAL A 26 1.87 -1.57 7.26
CA VAL A 26 1.31 -2.51 8.23
C VAL A 26 1.23 -3.90 7.62
N LYS A 27 1.51 -4.91 8.44
CA LYS A 27 1.24 -6.30 8.16
C LYS A 27 -0.12 -6.66 8.72
N ILE A 28 -0.98 -7.24 7.90
CA ILE A 28 -2.36 -7.58 8.28
C ILE A 28 -2.60 -9.08 8.25
N GLY A 29 -3.43 -9.56 9.18
CA GLY A 29 -3.83 -10.95 9.27
C GLY A 29 -5.23 -11.13 9.85
N GLU A 30 -5.86 -12.25 9.52
CA GLU A 30 -7.17 -12.63 10.05
C GLU A 30 -7.10 -14.03 10.66
N ASN A 31 -7.48 -14.14 11.92
CA ASN A 31 -7.35 -15.33 12.74
C ASN A 31 -5.88 -15.78 12.80
N ASN A 32 -5.57 -16.95 12.24
CA ASN A 32 -4.22 -17.51 12.22
C ASN A 32 -3.56 -17.39 10.83
N GLU A 33 -4.15 -16.61 9.92
CA GLU A 33 -3.66 -16.44 8.55
C GLU A 33 -3.11 -15.03 8.36
N ASN A 34 -1.86 -14.96 7.92
CA ASN A 34 -1.24 -13.73 7.46
C ASN A 34 -1.70 -13.43 6.02
N ILE A 35 -2.13 -12.20 5.77
CA ILE A 35 -2.69 -11.75 4.49
C ILE A 35 -1.63 -11.04 3.63
N GLY A 36 -0.69 -10.33 4.25
CA GLY A 36 0.37 -9.58 3.58
C GLY A 36 0.63 -8.21 4.22
N GLU A 37 1.50 -7.44 3.59
CA GLU A 37 1.80 -6.05 3.96
C GLU A 37 1.01 -5.09 3.06
N VAL A 38 0.62 -3.94 3.61
CA VAL A 38 -0.03 -2.85 2.87
C VAL A 38 0.52 -1.52 3.34
N VAL A 39 0.48 -0.52 2.47
CA VAL A 39 0.61 0.88 2.89
C VAL A 39 -0.79 1.47 3.01
N VAL A 40 -1.06 2.15 4.12
CA VAL A 40 -2.32 2.87 4.37
C VAL A 40 -2.03 4.34 4.57
N SER A 41 -2.98 5.20 4.19
CA SER A 41 -2.90 6.65 4.39
C SER A 41 -4.17 7.13 5.06
N TYR A 42 -4.01 7.98 6.09
CA TYR A 42 -5.12 8.58 6.80
C TYR A 42 -4.89 10.06 7.03
N ASP A 43 -5.93 10.85 6.80
CA ASP A 43 -5.89 12.27 7.09
C ASP A 43 -5.64 12.50 8.59
N ARG A 44 -4.98 13.62 8.90
CA ARG A 44 -4.67 14.03 10.27
C ARG A 44 -5.89 14.02 11.19
N TYR A 45 -7.06 14.43 10.70
CA TYR A 45 -8.25 14.56 11.53
C TYR A 45 -8.80 13.21 11.96
N LYS A 46 -8.81 12.23 11.05
CA LYS A 46 -9.18 10.84 11.36
C LYS A 46 -8.27 10.27 12.44
N VAL A 47 -6.97 10.49 12.33
CA VAL A 47 -5.99 10.05 13.36
C VAL A 47 -6.25 10.74 14.69
N LEU A 48 -6.46 12.05 14.70
CA LEU A 48 -6.74 12.82 15.92
C LEU A 48 -8.05 12.42 16.59
N ASP A 49 -9.09 12.10 15.83
CA ASP A 49 -10.39 11.64 16.35
C ASP A 49 -10.23 10.34 17.14
N VAL A 50 -9.51 9.37 16.58
CA VAL A 50 -9.22 8.09 17.24
C VAL A 50 -8.37 8.27 18.51
N ILE A 51 -7.44 9.23 18.52
CA ILE A 51 -6.64 9.56 19.71
C ILE A 51 -7.46 10.37 20.74
N GLY A 52 -8.54 11.02 20.32
CA GLY A 52 -9.33 11.94 21.15
C GLY A 52 -8.66 13.30 21.36
N LYS A 53 -7.94 13.80 20.35
CA LYS A 53 -7.22 15.08 20.37
C LYS A 53 -7.84 16.12 19.44
N LYS A 54 -7.62 17.39 19.77
CA LYS A 54 -8.02 18.54 18.93
C LYS A 54 -7.02 18.78 17.81
N GLU A 55 -7.44 19.44 16.75
CA GLU A 55 -6.68 19.76 15.53
C GLU A 55 -5.27 20.34 15.81
N GLU A 56 -5.20 21.30 16.72
CA GLU A 56 -3.97 22.01 17.09
C GLU A 56 -3.01 21.18 17.97
N SER A 57 -3.40 19.97 18.35
CA SER A 57 -2.62 19.14 19.26
C SER A 57 -1.40 18.57 18.55
N LYS A 58 -0.26 18.56 19.26
CA LYS A 58 0.88 17.74 18.86
C LYS A 58 0.56 16.26 19.04
N VAL A 59 1.01 15.45 18.10
CA VAL A 59 0.90 14.00 18.11
C VAL A 59 2.31 13.43 18.07
N ASN A 60 2.57 12.38 18.84
CA ASN A 60 3.82 11.63 18.76
C ASN A 60 3.63 10.34 17.97
N ASN A 61 4.73 9.72 17.54
CA ASN A 61 4.69 8.52 16.71
C ASN A 61 3.85 7.42 17.36
N ASN A 62 4.07 7.06 18.63
CA ASN A 62 3.30 6.00 19.29
C ASN A 62 1.77 6.24 19.24
N GLU A 63 1.32 7.49 19.31
CA GLU A 63 -0.11 7.82 19.18
C GLU A 63 -0.62 7.63 17.75
N ILE A 64 0.17 8.02 16.74
CA ILE A 64 -0.12 7.79 15.32
C ILE A 64 -0.20 6.28 15.06
N GLU A 65 0.82 5.55 15.48
CA GLU A 65 0.95 4.10 15.33
C GLU A 65 -0.23 3.35 15.94
N MET A 66 -0.64 3.72 17.15
CA MET A 66 -1.82 3.16 17.82
C MET A 66 -3.10 3.50 17.04
N ALA A 67 -3.28 4.75 16.63
CA ALA A 67 -4.48 5.19 15.93
C ALA A 67 -4.64 4.48 14.58
N ILE A 68 -3.58 4.43 13.78
CA ILE A 68 -3.55 3.70 12.51
C ILE A 68 -3.92 2.23 12.73
N SER A 69 -3.31 1.57 13.73
CA SER A 69 -3.62 0.16 14.03
C SER A 69 -5.10 -0.05 14.37
N VAL A 70 -5.70 0.88 15.11
CA VAL A 70 -7.14 0.86 15.45
C VAL A 70 -8.00 1.07 14.21
N ILE A 71 -7.66 2.03 13.34
CA ILE A 71 -8.40 2.33 12.11
C ILE A 71 -8.36 1.11 11.18
N VAL A 72 -7.16 0.58 10.90
CA VAL A 72 -6.98 -0.60 10.05
C VAL A 72 -7.77 -1.78 10.59
N ALA A 73 -7.67 -2.08 11.89
CA ALA A 73 -8.33 -3.25 12.47
C ALA A 73 -9.86 -3.14 12.50
N ASN A 74 -10.41 -1.95 12.77
CA ASN A 74 -11.84 -1.80 13.06
C ASN A 74 -12.66 -1.24 11.90
N GLU A 75 -12.08 -0.34 11.10
CA GLU A 75 -12.81 0.40 10.06
C GLU A 75 -12.47 -0.11 8.66
N ASP A 76 -11.18 -0.24 8.33
CA ASP A 76 -10.75 -0.41 6.95
C ASP A 76 -10.34 -1.83 6.56
N PHE A 77 -10.23 -2.75 7.52
CA PHE A 77 -9.73 -4.11 7.28
C PHE A 77 -10.39 -4.80 6.08
N GLU A 78 -11.72 -4.72 5.97
CA GLU A 78 -12.46 -5.37 4.88
C GLU A 78 -12.23 -4.72 3.52
N ASN A 79 -11.94 -3.41 3.49
CA ASN A 79 -11.61 -2.70 2.26
C ASN A 79 -10.19 -3.06 1.83
N ILE A 80 -9.24 -3.00 2.77
CA ILE A 80 -7.84 -3.35 2.56
C ILE A 80 -7.71 -4.80 2.07
N LYS A 81 -8.43 -5.74 2.70
CA LYS A 81 -8.42 -7.16 2.32
C LYS A 81 -8.90 -7.44 0.88
N ARG A 82 -9.60 -6.49 0.25
CA ARG A 82 -10.08 -6.60 -1.14
C ARG A 82 -9.09 -6.04 -2.15
N LEU A 83 -8.01 -5.38 -1.72
CA LEU A 83 -6.99 -4.88 -2.63
C LEU A 83 -6.38 -6.03 -3.44
N PRO A 84 -5.98 -5.77 -4.70
CA PRO A 84 -5.24 -6.73 -5.49
C PRO A 84 -3.94 -7.16 -4.79
N LYS A 85 -3.56 -8.42 -5.00
CA LYS A 85 -2.29 -8.99 -4.53
C LYS A 85 -1.21 -8.71 -5.56
N ILE A 86 -0.11 -8.07 -5.15
CA ILE A 86 0.94 -7.68 -6.10
C ILE A 86 1.58 -8.89 -6.80
N SER A 87 1.69 -10.04 -6.12
CA SER A 87 2.22 -11.29 -6.69
C SER A 87 1.39 -11.89 -7.84
N LYS A 88 0.18 -11.35 -8.09
CA LYS A 88 -0.70 -11.77 -9.18
C LYS A 88 -0.62 -10.83 -10.39
N CYS A 89 0.09 -9.72 -10.26
CA CYS A 89 0.22 -8.73 -11.33
C CYS A 89 1.36 -9.09 -12.29
N SER A 90 1.50 -8.33 -13.37
CA SER A 90 2.63 -8.48 -14.29
C SER A 90 3.93 -8.03 -13.63
N ILE A 91 5.05 -8.55 -14.14
CA ILE A 91 6.39 -8.17 -13.68
C ILE A 91 6.64 -6.65 -13.77
N LEU A 92 6.04 -5.96 -14.75
CA LEU A 92 6.15 -4.51 -14.83
C LEU A 92 5.29 -3.80 -13.78
N MET A 93 4.11 -4.33 -13.43
CA MET A 93 3.33 -3.77 -12.33
C MET A 93 4.05 -3.96 -10.99
N GLU A 94 4.62 -5.14 -10.74
CA GLU A 94 5.48 -5.40 -9.58
C GLU A 94 6.63 -4.40 -9.53
N ARG A 95 7.30 -4.17 -10.67
CA ARG A 95 8.41 -3.22 -10.78
C ARG A 95 8.00 -1.78 -10.49
N VAL A 96 6.86 -1.32 -11.02
CA VAL A 96 6.33 0.03 -10.74
C VAL A 96 6.03 0.17 -9.25
N TYR A 97 5.33 -0.81 -8.67
CA TYR A 97 5.02 -0.83 -7.24
C TYR A 97 6.29 -0.78 -6.37
N ASP A 98 7.25 -1.67 -6.62
CA ASP A 98 8.49 -1.76 -5.86
C ASP A 98 9.28 -0.46 -5.95
N ASN A 99 9.44 0.09 -7.15
CA ASN A 99 10.18 1.33 -7.36
C ASN A 99 9.50 2.54 -6.68
N VAL A 100 8.15 2.59 -6.65
CA VAL A 100 7.43 3.63 -5.89
C VAL A 100 7.66 3.46 -4.39
N CYS A 101 7.48 2.24 -3.86
CA CYS A 101 7.65 1.95 -2.43
C CYS A 101 9.08 2.16 -1.90
N GLU A 102 10.10 2.03 -2.75
CA GLU A 102 11.51 2.22 -2.41
C GLU A 102 11.98 3.68 -2.61
N SER A 103 11.18 4.51 -3.30
CA SER A 103 11.53 5.89 -3.62
C SER A 103 11.23 6.82 -2.45
N GLU A 104 12.20 7.67 -2.08
CA GLU A 104 11.98 8.72 -1.07
C GLU A 104 10.92 9.75 -1.50
N SER A 105 10.67 9.88 -2.80
CA SER A 105 9.66 10.77 -3.38
C SER A 105 8.33 10.05 -3.66
N SER A 106 8.20 8.77 -3.28
CA SER A 106 7.06 7.91 -3.63
C SER A 106 6.72 8.00 -5.13
N MET A 107 7.75 7.97 -5.98
CA MET A 107 7.58 8.12 -7.43
C MET A 107 8.64 7.33 -8.18
N CYS A 108 8.29 6.77 -9.34
CA CYS A 108 9.22 6.09 -10.22
C CYS A 108 9.05 6.45 -11.69
N PHE A 109 10.10 6.22 -12.46
CA PHE A 109 10.13 6.38 -13.91
C PHE A 109 10.69 5.09 -14.53
N ILE A 110 10.04 4.60 -15.59
CA ILE A 110 10.53 3.48 -16.39
C ILE A 110 10.82 4.00 -17.80
N GLU A 111 12.02 3.70 -18.28
CA GLU A 111 12.51 4.09 -19.59
C GLU A 111 12.49 2.90 -20.58
N ASN A 112 12.76 3.17 -21.85
CA ASN A 112 12.69 2.14 -22.91
C ASN A 112 13.82 1.09 -22.81
N ASP A 113 14.89 1.38 -22.10
CA ASP A 113 16.05 0.52 -21.92
C ASP A 113 16.00 -0.35 -20.65
N ASP A 114 14.92 -0.22 -19.85
CA ASP A 114 14.70 -1.06 -18.67
C ASP A 114 14.52 -2.54 -19.07
N GLU A 115 15.11 -3.46 -18.28
CA GLU A 115 15.27 -4.88 -18.62
C GLU A 115 13.94 -5.63 -18.89
N PHE A 116 12.83 -5.11 -18.36
CA PHE A 116 11.49 -5.69 -18.48
C PHE A 116 10.59 -4.97 -19.49
N CYS A 117 11.09 -3.90 -20.10
CA CYS A 117 10.35 -3.00 -20.96
C CYS A 117 10.29 -3.50 -22.41
N ASN A 118 9.48 -4.53 -22.65
CA ASN A 118 9.12 -4.99 -24.00
C ASN A 118 7.65 -4.68 -24.33
N THR A 119 7.30 -4.71 -25.61
CA THR A 119 5.95 -4.37 -26.09
C THR A 119 4.84 -5.20 -25.44
N GLU A 120 5.08 -6.48 -25.16
CA GLU A 120 4.09 -7.36 -24.55
C GLU A 120 3.85 -6.99 -23.09
N ASN A 121 4.91 -6.79 -22.32
CA ASN A 121 4.83 -6.39 -20.92
C ASN A 121 4.17 -5.00 -20.77
N ILE A 122 4.51 -4.04 -21.62
CA ILE A 122 3.89 -2.70 -21.60
C ILE A 122 2.40 -2.77 -21.94
N LYS A 123 2.03 -3.60 -22.91
CA LYS A 123 0.62 -3.82 -23.24
C LYS A 123 -0.13 -4.42 -22.05
N LYS A 124 0.44 -5.44 -21.39
CA LYS A 124 -0.14 -6.07 -20.20
C LYS A 124 -0.28 -5.07 -19.05
N LEU A 125 0.73 -4.25 -18.80
CA LEU A 125 0.66 -3.20 -17.78
C LEU A 125 -0.46 -2.19 -18.10
N LYS A 126 -0.60 -1.75 -19.35
CA LYS A 126 -1.70 -0.86 -19.78
C LYS A 126 -3.09 -1.48 -19.54
N GLU A 127 -3.23 -2.79 -19.76
CA GLU A 127 -4.47 -3.53 -19.48
C GLU A 127 -4.74 -3.59 -17.96
N GLU A 128 -3.74 -3.97 -17.16
CA GLU A 128 -3.85 -4.04 -15.69
C GLU A 128 -4.17 -2.69 -15.05
N VAL A 129 -3.49 -1.61 -15.47
CA VAL A 129 -3.75 -0.24 -14.98
C VAL A 129 -5.21 0.16 -15.22
N LYS A 130 -5.76 -0.21 -16.38
CA LYS A 130 -7.16 0.07 -16.71
C LYS A 130 -8.11 -0.78 -15.87
N GLU A 131 -7.85 -2.07 -15.74
CA GLU A 131 -8.69 -3.01 -14.99
C GLU A 131 -8.74 -2.70 -13.50
N LEU A 132 -7.61 -2.30 -12.92
CA LEU A 132 -7.48 -1.95 -11.51
C LEU A 132 -7.86 -0.49 -11.20
N GLY A 133 -8.14 0.33 -12.22
CA GLY A 133 -8.50 1.74 -12.03
C GLY A 133 -7.32 2.64 -11.61
N LEU A 134 -6.09 2.25 -11.94
CA LEU A 134 -4.85 2.92 -11.53
C LEU A 134 -4.39 4.01 -12.51
N SER A 135 -5.27 4.44 -13.41
CA SER A 135 -4.90 5.38 -14.47
C SER A 135 -4.40 6.71 -13.91
N ASP A 136 -4.84 7.10 -12.70
CA ASP A 136 -4.46 8.35 -12.06
C ASP A 136 -3.10 8.32 -11.36
N CYS A 137 -2.59 7.14 -11.04
CA CYS A 137 -1.32 6.95 -10.35
C CYS A 137 -0.26 6.23 -11.19
N ILE A 138 -0.64 5.64 -12.34
CA ILE A 138 0.29 5.08 -13.32
C ILE A 138 -0.04 5.69 -14.68
N ARG A 139 0.89 6.50 -15.19
CA ARG A 139 0.77 7.21 -16.46
C ARG A 139 1.77 6.66 -17.47
N PHE A 140 1.45 6.82 -18.75
CA PHE A 140 2.26 6.33 -19.86
C PHE A 140 2.61 7.49 -20.78
N ASP A 141 3.81 7.42 -21.36
CA ASP A 141 4.27 8.38 -22.35
C ASP A 141 4.23 9.84 -21.82
N GLU A 142 4.62 10.04 -20.55
CA GLU A 142 4.58 11.32 -19.83
C GLU A 142 5.99 11.84 -19.53
N ASP A 143 6.21 13.14 -19.75
CA ASP A 143 7.48 13.84 -19.49
C ASP A 143 8.74 13.18 -20.08
N GLY A 144 8.58 12.43 -21.18
CA GLY A 144 9.66 11.72 -21.86
C GLY A 144 9.93 10.31 -21.33
N TYR A 145 9.21 9.88 -20.29
CA TYR A 145 9.27 8.53 -19.73
C TYR A 145 8.18 7.65 -20.31
N LEU A 146 8.47 6.35 -20.37
CA LEU A 146 7.50 5.40 -20.90
C LEU A 146 6.40 5.10 -19.89
N VAL A 147 6.77 4.96 -18.62
CA VAL A 147 5.84 4.80 -17.50
C VAL A 147 6.26 5.70 -16.35
N VAL A 148 5.29 6.36 -15.74
CA VAL A 148 5.46 7.15 -14.52
C VAL A 148 4.52 6.58 -13.46
N GLY A 149 5.07 6.20 -12.31
CA GLY A 149 4.30 5.74 -11.15
C GLY A 149 4.36 6.77 -10.04
N TYR A 150 3.21 7.14 -9.47
CA TYR A 150 3.06 8.10 -8.36
C TYR A 150 2.72 7.39 -7.04
N GLY A 151 2.81 8.13 -5.93
CA GLY A 151 2.73 7.57 -4.57
C GLY A 151 1.50 6.73 -4.31
N ASP A 152 0.34 7.10 -4.85
CA ASP A 152 -0.91 6.35 -4.68
C ASP A 152 -0.84 4.88 -5.15
N VAL A 153 0.16 4.52 -5.98
CA VAL A 153 0.44 3.12 -6.32
C VAL A 153 0.72 2.28 -5.07
N GLU A 154 1.44 2.81 -4.08
CA GLU A 154 1.82 2.06 -2.86
C GLU A 154 0.61 1.69 -1.99
N LEU A 155 -0.47 2.46 -2.11
CA LEU A 155 -1.74 2.26 -1.39
C LEU A 155 -2.67 1.24 -2.08
N SER A 156 -2.30 0.79 -3.28
CA SER A 156 -3.21 0.08 -4.18
C SER A 156 -3.15 -1.45 -4.07
N PHE A 157 -2.20 -2.00 -3.30
CA PHE A 157 -1.91 -3.44 -3.31
C PHE A 157 -1.68 -4.02 -1.91
N ILE A 158 -1.95 -5.32 -1.78
CA ILE A 158 -1.38 -6.18 -0.74
C ILE A 158 -0.08 -6.78 -1.29
N ASP A 159 1.03 -6.49 -0.62
CA ASP A 159 2.27 -7.22 -0.82
C ASP A 159 2.21 -8.55 -0.08
N ASP A 160 1.84 -9.60 -0.82
CA ASP A 160 1.74 -10.96 -0.32
C ASP A 160 2.95 -11.83 -0.65
N ARG A 161 4.02 -11.25 -1.21
CA ARG A 161 5.24 -11.99 -1.61
C ARG A 161 6.05 -12.45 -0.39
N GLY A 162 6.02 -11.69 0.71
CA GLY A 162 6.67 -12.06 1.97
C GLY A 162 6.05 -13.28 2.69
N LEU A 163 4.82 -13.67 2.35
CA LEU A 163 4.11 -14.77 3.01
C LEU A 163 4.73 -16.15 2.76
N GLN A 164 5.44 -16.32 1.65
CA GLN A 164 6.00 -17.62 1.27
C GLN A 164 7.11 -18.10 2.23
N ASN A 165 7.65 -17.21 3.06
CA ASN A 165 8.69 -17.52 4.04
C ASN A 165 8.17 -17.74 5.47
N GLU A 166 6.87 -17.56 5.73
CA GLU A 166 6.27 -17.63 7.06
C GLU A 166 5.35 -18.85 7.28
N THR A 167 5.63 -19.96 6.59
CA THR A 167 5.01 -21.23 6.99
C THR A 167 5.59 -21.62 8.36
N ILE A 168 4.90 -21.22 9.42
CA ILE A 168 5.23 -21.52 10.81
C ILE A 168 5.34 -23.04 10.93
N LYS A 169 6.55 -23.50 11.30
CA LYS A 169 6.77 -24.87 11.77
C LYS A 169 5.82 -25.12 12.93
N ASN A 170 4.84 -26.01 12.72
CA ASN A 170 4.11 -26.65 13.81
C ASN A 170 5.06 -27.50 14.66
#